data_AF-A0A6G3MLT7-F1
#
_entry.id   AF-A0A6G3MLT7-F1
#
_cell.length_a   1.000
_cell.length_b   1.000
_cell.length_c   1.000
_cell.angle_alpha   90.00
_cell.angle_beta   90.00
_cell.angle_gamma   90.00
#
_symmetry.space_group_name_H-M   'P 1'
#
loop_
_entity.id
_entity.type
_entity.pdbx_description
1 polymer ?
#
loop_
_entity_poly.entity_id
_entity_poly.type
_entity_poly.pdbx_seq_one_letter_code
_entity_poly.pdbx_strand_id
1 'polypeptide(L)'
;KTQIGQKTRKISKEAAENLNAIMSIAKSPEFVIPEEDFIAIDQDLFSKYEYSIAENHSSQNYQLQITIHEGKGFKGNRISPFCRMSFNKEIKLTDVKKQTNSPYWDSLFVFDMMGEYTTMAKYILKIQVISDNGTFRRNTIIGCFRIDFQTIFNNKDHNLLKKW
;
A
#
# COMPACT_ATOMS: atom_id res chain seq x y z
N LYS A 1 -12.09 10.56 36.63
CA LYS A 1 -10.99 10.86 35.68
C LYS A 1 -10.29 9.53 35.45
N THR A 2 -10.27 8.91 34.26
CA THR A 2 -9.63 9.43 33.06
C THR A 2 -10.08 8.64 31.82
N GLN A 3 -10.93 9.24 30.98
CA GLN A 3 -11.44 8.71 29.70
C GLN A 3 -10.43 8.94 28.55
N ILE A 4 -9.18 8.47 28.65
CA ILE A 4 -8.16 8.74 27.62
C ILE A 4 -8.09 7.66 26.53
N GLY A 5 -8.62 6.45 26.76
CA GLY A 5 -8.45 5.31 25.84
C GLY A 5 -9.39 5.24 24.63
N GLN A 6 -10.60 5.83 24.70
CA GLN A 6 -11.62 5.64 23.66
C GLN A 6 -11.60 6.72 22.56
N LYS A 7 -11.15 7.94 22.88
CA LYS A 7 -11.14 9.07 21.93
C LYS A 7 -10.11 8.88 20.82
N THR A 8 -8.96 8.30 21.14
CA THR A 8 -7.83 8.09 20.22
C THR A 8 -8.15 7.08 19.11
N ARG A 9 -8.97 6.04 19.37
CA ARG A 9 -9.40 5.06 18.37
C ARG A 9 -10.45 5.59 17.38
N LYS A 10 -11.32 6.51 17.80
CA LYS A 10 -12.31 7.14 16.89
C LYS A 10 -11.64 8.12 15.92
N ILE A 11 -10.70 8.92 16.41
CA ILE A 11 -9.98 9.92 15.60
C ILE A 11 -9.20 9.25 14.45
N SER A 12 -8.57 8.10 14.71
CA SER A 12 -7.80 7.38 13.68
C SER A 12 -8.63 6.82 12.54
N LYS A 13 -9.93 6.56 12.76
CA LYS A 13 -10.83 5.99 11.75
C LYS A 13 -11.38 7.07 10.84
N GLU A 14 -11.88 8.17 11.42
CA GLU A 14 -12.44 9.30 10.68
C GLU A 14 -11.38 10.02 9.81
N ALA A 15 -10.13 10.11 10.28
CA ALA A 15 -9.06 10.67 9.46
C ALA A 15 -8.57 9.72 8.34
N ALA A 16 -8.70 8.41 8.55
CA ALA A 16 -8.45 7.44 7.49
C ALA A 16 -9.55 7.51 6.43
N GLU A 17 -10.81 7.77 6.82
CA GLU A 17 -11.98 7.96 5.94
C GLU A 17 -11.96 9.27 5.10
N ASN A 18 -10.87 10.03 5.21
CA ASN A 18 -10.72 11.34 4.60
C ASN A 18 -9.47 11.41 3.70
N LEU A 19 -8.86 10.26 3.37
CA LEU A 19 -7.63 10.19 2.58
C LEU A 19 -7.89 9.46 1.26
N ASN A 20 -7.92 10.22 0.16
CA ASN A 20 -8.07 9.63 -1.16
C ASN A 20 -6.74 9.06 -1.66
N ALA A 21 -6.67 7.73 -1.77
CA ALA A 21 -5.55 6.99 -2.33
C ALA A 21 -6.02 5.90 -3.31
N ILE A 22 -5.18 5.61 -4.30
CA ILE A 22 -5.34 4.52 -5.27
C ILE A 22 -4.15 3.58 -5.12
N MET A 23 -4.41 2.28 -5.19
CA MET A 23 -3.38 1.24 -5.14
C MET A 23 -3.57 0.28 -6.31
N SER A 24 -2.47 -0.12 -6.93
CA SER A 24 -2.45 -1.11 -8.00
C SER A 24 -1.23 -2.02 -7.83
N ILE A 25 -1.37 -3.28 -8.21
CA ILE A 25 -0.23 -4.20 -8.31
C ILE A 25 -0.03 -4.57 -9.77
N ALA A 26 1.21 -4.46 -10.23
CA ALA A 26 1.63 -4.97 -11.52
C ALA A 26 2.70 -6.03 -11.31
N LYS A 27 2.70 -7.09 -12.13
CA LYS A 27 3.87 -7.97 -12.27
C LYS A 27 4.99 -7.12 -12.87
N SER A 28 6.18 -7.16 -12.29
CA SER A 28 7.33 -6.52 -12.94
C SER A 28 7.56 -7.23 -14.28
N PRO A 29 8.02 -6.54 -15.34
CA PRO A 29 8.27 -7.18 -16.62
C PRO A 29 9.21 -8.37 -16.43
N GLU A 30 8.71 -9.56 -16.77
CA GLU A 30 9.47 -10.81 -16.69
C GLU A 30 10.48 -10.89 -17.83
N PHE A 31 11.65 -11.43 -17.55
CA PHE A 31 12.62 -11.82 -18.56
C PHE A 31 12.05 -13.06 -19.28
N VAL A 32 11.64 -12.91 -20.55
CA VAL A 32 11.03 -14.00 -21.34
C VAL A 32 12.11 -15.00 -21.77
N ILE A 33 12.00 -16.25 -21.33
CA ILE A 33 12.75 -17.37 -21.90
C ILE A 33 11.98 -17.87 -23.13
N PRO A 34 12.60 -18.03 -24.32
CA PRO A 34 11.90 -18.46 -25.55
C PRO A 34 11.25 -19.84 -25.42
N GLU A 35 10.08 -20.02 -26.02
CA GLU A 35 9.19 -21.20 -25.90
C GLU A 35 9.73 -22.51 -26.54
N GLU A 36 10.91 -22.52 -27.15
CA GLU A 36 11.34 -23.63 -28.01
C GLU A 36 11.81 -24.92 -27.27
N ASP A 37 11.76 -24.98 -25.94
CA ASP A 37 12.43 -26.05 -25.15
C ASP A 37 11.50 -27.09 -24.44
N PHE A 38 10.19 -27.16 -24.72
CA PHE A 38 9.29 -28.10 -23.99
C PHE A 38 8.65 -29.21 -24.87
N ILE A 39 8.80 -30.51 -24.50
CA ILE A 39 8.35 -31.72 -25.23
C ILE A 39 7.06 -32.35 -24.66
N ALA A 40 6.12 -32.74 -25.52
CA ALA A 40 4.71 -33.10 -25.22
C ALA A 40 4.35 -34.47 -24.64
N ILE A 41 3.62 -34.47 -23.52
CA ILE A 41 2.83 -35.57 -22.89
C ILE A 41 1.61 -34.92 -22.25
N ASP A 42 0.35 -35.24 -22.62
CA ASP A 42 -0.91 -34.50 -22.28
C ASP A 42 -0.67 -33.30 -21.35
N GLN A 43 -0.06 -32.32 -22.00
CA GLN A 43 0.97 -31.49 -21.39
C GLN A 43 0.33 -30.28 -20.75
N ASP A 44 -0.84 -29.89 -21.24
CA ASP A 44 -1.52 -28.69 -20.81
C ASP A 44 -2.01 -28.81 -19.37
N LEU A 45 -2.60 -29.93 -18.96
CA LEU A 45 -3.20 -29.99 -17.62
C LEU A 45 -2.15 -30.25 -16.54
N PHE A 46 -1.22 -31.17 -16.79
CA PHE A 46 -0.13 -31.49 -15.85
C PHE A 46 0.88 -30.34 -15.76
N SER A 47 1.27 -29.74 -16.90
CA SER A 47 2.10 -28.53 -16.88
C SER A 47 1.34 -27.36 -16.31
N LYS A 48 0.05 -27.14 -16.58
CA LYS A 48 -0.67 -26.01 -15.95
C LYS A 48 -0.76 -26.15 -14.43
N TYR A 49 -0.95 -27.36 -13.91
CA TYR A 49 -0.90 -27.60 -12.47
C TYR A 49 0.51 -27.44 -11.90
N GLU A 50 1.53 -28.10 -12.46
CA GLU A 50 2.92 -27.95 -11.99
C GLU A 50 3.46 -26.53 -12.20
N TYR A 51 3.10 -25.85 -13.28
CA TYR A 51 3.42 -24.44 -13.56
C TYR A 51 2.69 -23.52 -12.58
N SER A 52 1.42 -23.78 -12.25
CA SER A 52 0.74 -23.01 -11.20
C SER A 52 1.38 -23.23 -9.82
N ILE A 53 1.87 -24.44 -9.53
CA ILE A 53 2.58 -24.76 -8.29
C ILE A 53 3.96 -24.11 -8.31
N ALA A 54 4.68 -24.19 -9.43
CA ALA A 54 5.99 -23.60 -9.62
C ALA A 54 5.94 -22.07 -9.67
N GLU A 55 4.92 -21.43 -10.24
CA GLU A 55 4.70 -19.97 -10.18
C GLU A 55 4.40 -19.52 -8.76
N ASN A 56 3.62 -20.29 -8.00
CA ASN A 56 3.32 -19.98 -6.61
C ASN A 56 4.54 -20.15 -5.68
N HIS A 57 5.50 -21.01 -6.04
CA HIS A 57 6.72 -21.28 -5.25
C HIS A 57 8.01 -20.67 -5.83
N SER A 58 7.98 -20.15 -7.05
CA SER A 58 9.11 -19.43 -7.66
C SER A 58 9.10 -17.98 -7.19
N SER A 59 10.30 -17.41 -7.12
CA SER A 59 10.46 -16.00 -6.76
C SER A 59 9.92 -15.13 -7.89
N GLN A 60 8.82 -14.42 -7.63
CA GLN A 60 8.20 -13.52 -8.59
C GLN A 60 8.52 -12.07 -8.24
N ASN A 61 8.52 -11.21 -9.27
CA ASN A 61 8.75 -9.78 -9.12
C ASN A 61 7.43 -9.02 -9.27
N TYR A 62 7.11 -8.20 -8.29
CA TYR A 62 5.91 -7.37 -8.28
C TYR A 62 6.24 -5.92 -7.96
N GLN A 63 5.44 -5.02 -8.51
CA GLN A 63 5.43 -3.61 -8.15
C GLN A 63 4.10 -3.26 -7.51
N LEU A 64 4.15 -2.81 -6.25
CA LEU A 64 3.00 -2.17 -5.60
C LEU A 64 3.09 -0.67 -5.87
N GLN A 65 2.15 -0.16 -6.67
CA GLN A 65 2.03 1.25 -6.99
C GLN A 65 0.95 1.87 -6.10
N ILE A 66 1.26 3.03 -5.53
CA ILE A 66 0.39 3.75 -4.61
C ILE A 66 0.39 5.22 -5.01
N THR A 67 -0.78 5.72 -5.37
CA THR A 67 -0.99 7.15 -5.61
C THR A 67 -1.71 7.76 -4.42
N ILE A 68 -1.07 8.70 -3.74
CA ILE A 68 -1.69 9.50 -2.68
C ILE A 68 -2.17 10.81 -3.30
N HIS A 69 -3.48 10.97 -3.47
CA HIS A 69 -4.05 12.15 -4.13
C HIS A 69 -4.22 13.32 -3.18
N GLU A 70 -5.14 13.19 -2.22
CA GLU A 70 -5.56 14.30 -1.36
C GLU A 70 -6.10 13.81 -0.01
N GLY A 71 -6.05 14.70 0.98
CA GLY A 71 -6.80 14.58 2.22
C GLY A 71 -7.91 15.62 2.27
N LYS A 72 -9.07 15.30 2.85
CA LYS A 72 -10.21 16.22 2.95
C LYS A 72 -10.64 16.45 4.39
N GLY A 73 -10.62 17.69 4.85
CA GLY A 73 -11.28 18.07 6.11
C GLY A 73 -10.68 17.42 7.36
N PHE A 74 -9.36 17.18 7.38
CA PHE A 74 -8.70 16.68 8.58
C PHE A 74 -8.94 17.61 9.78
N LYS A 75 -9.27 17.01 10.92
CA LYS A 75 -9.54 17.76 12.15
C LYS A 75 -8.23 18.28 12.75
N GLY A 76 -8.20 19.57 13.02
CA GLY A 76 -7.08 20.26 13.66
C GLY A 76 -7.04 21.73 13.26
N ASN A 77 -6.28 22.54 14.01
CA ASN A 77 -6.09 23.95 13.69
C ASN A 77 -4.77 24.12 12.92
N ARG A 78 -4.84 24.46 11.63
CA ARG A 78 -3.70 24.73 10.74
C ARG A 78 -2.60 23.66 10.83
N ILE A 79 -2.98 22.40 10.70
CA ILE A 79 -2.05 21.26 10.74
C ILE A 79 -1.14 21.28 9.51
N SER A 80 -0.01 20.59 9.56
CA SER A 80 0.89 20.44 8.41
C SER A 80 1.02 18.98 8.01
N PRO A 81 0.06 18.42 7.26
CA PRO A 81 -0.02 16.98 7.07
C PRO A 81 0.96 16.46 6.02
N PHE A 82 1.43 15.23 6.23
CA PHE A 82 2.11 14.39 5.25
C PHE A 82 1.68 12.93 5.45
N CYS A 83 1.84 12.11 4.41
CA CYS A 83 1.59 10.68 4.47
C CYS A 83 2.91 9.92 4.60
N ARG A 84 2.93 8.93 5.50
CA ARG A 84 3.98 7.93 5.62
C ARG A 84 3.43 6.58 5.20
N MET A 85 3.97 6.02 4.13
CA MET A 85 3.72 4.64 3.74
C MET A 85 4.87 3.76 4.22
N SER A 86 4.55 2.62 4.79
CA SER A 86 5.51 1.62 5.25
C SER A 86 5.09 0.26 4.74
N PHE A 87 5.97 -0.41 4.00
CA PHE A 87 5.70 -1.68 3.36
C PHE A 87 7.02 -2.43 3.15
N ASN A 88 7.07 -3.71 3.53
CA ASN A 88 8.25 -4.57 3.44
C ASN A 88 9.60 -3.89 3.83
N LYS A 89 9.66 -3.29 5.03
CA LYS A 89 10.81 -2.53 5.58
C LYS A 89 11.17 -1.22 4.87
N GLU A 90 10.57 -0.94 3.72
CA GLU A 90 10.71 0.33 3.02
C GLU A 90 9.70 1.36 3.57
N ILE A 91 10.11 2.63 3.58
CA ILE A 91 9.29 3.76 3.99
C ILE A 91 9.36 4.82 2.89
N LYS A 92 8.19 5.27 2.43
CA LYS A 92 8.05 6.41 1.52
C LYS A 92 7.19 7.49 2.16
N LEU A 93 7.54 8.74 1.92
CA LEU A 93 6.88 9.91 2.48
C LEU A 93 6.41 10.82 1.36
N THR A 94 5.23 11.42 1.50
CA THR A 94 4.87 12.59 0.71
C THR A 94 5.55 13.83 1.25
N ASP A 95 5.54 14.91 0.48
CA ASP A 95 5.85 16.23 0.98
C ASP A 95 4.90 16.66 2.11
N VAL A 96 5.42 17.50 3.00
CA VAL A 96 4.62 18.17 4.03
C VAL A 96 3.87 19.34 3.40
N LYS A 97 2.54 19.34 3.52
CA LYS A 97 1.71 20.48 3.13
C LYS A 97 1.50 21.35 4.35
N LYS A 98 1.88 22.63 4.31
CA LYS A 98 1.86 23.49 5.50
C LYS A 98 0.48 24.09 5.75
N GLN A 99 0.07 24.14 7.01
CA GLN A 99 -1.11 24.87 7.49
C GLN A 99 -2.40 24.60 6.70
N THR A 100 -2.67 23.34 6.37
CA THR A 100 -3.90 22.94 5.64
C THR A 100 -4.54 21.71 6.25
N ASN A 101 -5.87 21.72 6.32
CA ASN A 101 -6.68 20.57 6.70
C ASN A 101 -7.12 19.74 5.47
N SER A 102 -6.87 20.24 4.26
CA SER A 102 -7.21 19.57 3.00
C SER A 102 -5.99 19.57 2.06
N PRO A 103 -4.96 18.76 2.34
CA PRO A 103 -3.75 18.69 1.52
C PRO A 103 -3.99 18.03 0.16
N TYR A 104 -3.28 18.50 -0.86
CA TYR A 104 -3.19 17.88 -2.19
C TYR A 104 -1.74 17.48 -2.48
N TRP A 105 -1.50 16.21 -2.77
CA TRP A 105 -0.18 15.63 -3.01
C TRP A 105 -0.03 15.10 -4.44
N ASP A 106 -1.00 14.32 -4.91
CA ASP A 106 -1.00 13.69 -6.24
C ASP A 106 0.33 13.01 -6.61
N SER A 107 0.87 12.27 -5.65
CA SER A 107 2.21 11.68 -5.74
C SER A 107 2.11 10.17 -5.91
N LEU A 108 2.81 9.64 -6.91
CA LEU A 108 2.96 8.21 -7.16
C LEU A 108 4.19 7.66 -6.44
N PHE A 109 4.02 6.49 -5.82
CA PHE A 109 5.06 5.75 -5.13
C PHE A 109 5.03 4.30 -5.57
N VAL A 110 6.20 3.73 -5.85
CA VAL A 110 6.35 2.34 -6.30
C VAL A 110 7.19 1.58 -5.29
N PHE A 111 6.71 0.44 -4.80
CA PHE A 111 7.47 -0.49 -3.98
C PHE A 111 7.78 -1.74 -4.81
N ASP A 112 9.05 -2.02 -5.03
CA ASP A 112 9.50 -3.24 -5.68
C ASP A 112 9.53 -4.39 -4.67
N MET A 113 9.05 -5.55 -5.08
CA MET A 113 9.10 -6.77 -4.31
C MET A 113 9.61 -7.92 -5.17
N MET A 114 10.36 -8.78 -4.53
CA MET A 114 10.85 -10.03 -5.09
C MET A 114 10.66 -11.12 -4.02
N GLY A 115 10.07 -12.23 -4.40
CA GLY A 115 9.98 -13.40 -3.55
C GLY A 115 8.81 -14.31 -3.86
N GLU A 116 8.60 -15.30 -3.01
CA GLU A 116 7.45 -16.20 -3.11
C GLU A 116 6.16 -15.45 -2.75
N TYR A 117 5.09 -15.69 -3.52
CA TYR A 117 3.79 -15.08 -3.27
C TYR A 117 3.29 -15.34 -1.85
N THR A 118 3.47 -16.55 -1.32
CA THR A 118 3.03 -16.93 0.04
C THR A 118 3.67 -16.08 1.14
N THR A 119 4.86 -15.54 0.88
CA THR A 119 5.56 -14.61 1.77
C THR A 119 5.06 -13.18 1.55
N MET A 120 4.99 -12.73 0.29
CA MET A 120 4.55 -11.36 -0.06
C MET A 120 3.09 -11.09 0.34
N ALA A 121 2.21 -12.09 0.21
CA ALA A 121 0.81 -12.06 0.62
C ALA A 121 0.61 -11.55 2.06
N LYS A 122 1.58 -11.82 2.96
CA LYS A 122 1.53 -11.44 4.37
C LYS A 122 2.06 -10.03 4.64
N TYR A 123 2.63 -9.35 3.64
CA TYR A 123 3.14 -8.00 3.82
C TYR A 123 1.99 -7.03 4.04
N ILE A 124 2.13 -6.19 5.06
CA ILE A 124 1.13 -5.20 5.43
C ILE A 124 1.61 -3.83 4.98
N LEU A 125 0.86 -3.23 4.05
CA LEU A 125 0.97 -1.82 3.75
C LEU A 125 0.33 -1.03 4.88
N LYS A 126 1.10 -0.14 5.48
CA LYS A 126 0.62 0.81 6.49
C LYS A 126 0.76 2.22 5.95
N ILE A 127 -0.36 2.94 5.85
CA ILE A 127 -0.39 4.37 5.49
C ILE A 127 -0.78 5.16 6.73
N GLN A 128 0.03 6.16 7.10
CA GLN A 128 -0.24 7.05 8.22
C GLN A 128 -0.31 8.48 7.74
N VAL A 129 -1.38 9.19 8.10
CA VAL A 129 -1.46 10.64 7.96
C VAL A 129 -0.92 11.26 9.24
N ILE A 130 0.09 12.10 9.13
CA ILE A 130 0.82 12.67 10.26
C ILE A 130 0.86 14.19 10.10
N SER A 131 0.52 14.93 11.16
CA SER A 131 0.81 16.36 11.25
C SER A 131 2.26 16.55 11.69
N ASP A 132 3.05 17.21 10.85
CA ASP A 132 4.31 17.81 11.25
C ASP A 132 4.02 19.02 12.15
N ASN A 133 4.54 18.98 13.37
CA ASN A 133 4.36 20.02 14.37
C ASN A 133 5.62 20.87 14.58
N GLY A 134 6.63 20.69 13.73
CA GLY A 134 7.92 21.35 13.79
C GLY A 134 8.88 20.72 14.80
N THR A 135 10.13 21.18 14.80
CA THR A 135 11.27 20.57 15.51
C THR A 135 11.05 20.39 17.02
N PHE A 136 10.30 21.30 17.65
CA PHE A 136 10.13 21.34 19.11
C PHE A 136 8.91 20.57 19.62
N ARG A 137 8.05 20.06 18.72
CA ARG A 137 6.82 19.37 19.10
C ARG A 137 6.79 18.00 18.44
N ARG A 138 6.26 17.01 19.16
CA ARG A 138 6.10 15.68 18.57
C ARG A 138 5.06 15.73 17.46
N ASN A 139 5.38 15.09 16.34
CA ASN A 139 4.42 14.86 15.27
C ASN A 139 3.22 14.07 15.80
N THR A 140 2.04 14.39 15.26
CA THR A 140 0.78 13.78 15.69
C THR A 140 0.23 12.91 14.58
N ILE A 141 -0.07 11.65 14.88
CA ILE A 141 -0.76 10.77 13.93
C ILE A 141 -2.23 11.22 13.89
N ILE A 142 -2.65 11.68 12.72
CA ILE A 142 -4.03 12.08 12.43
C ILE A 142 -4.85 10.83 12.12
N GLY A 143 -4.35 9.99 11.20
CA GLY A 143 -5.01 8.77 10.74
C GLY A 143 -4.03 7.64 10.46
N CYS A 144 -4.52 6.40 10.50
CA CYS A 144 -3.71 5.23 10.17
C CYS A 144 -4.60 4.18 9.49
N PHE A 145 -4.19 3.75 8.31
CA PHE A 145 -4.81 2.69 7.54
C PHE A 145 -3.81 1.55 7.31
N ARG A 146 -4.32 0.32 7.26
CA ARG A 146 -3.53 -0.90 7.05
C ARG A 146 -4.28 -1.84 6.13
N ILE A 147 -3.56 -2.44 5.20
CA ILE A 147 -4.08 -3.45 4.28
C ILE A 147 -2.96 -4.43 3.94
N ASP A 148 -3.25 -5.72 3.89
CA ASP A 148 -2.31 -6.72 3.42
C ASP A 148 -2.24 -6.76 1.88
N PHE A 149 -1.08 -7.17 1.37
CA PHE A 149 -0.81 -7.27 -0.07
C PHE A 149 -1.81 -8.21 -0.75
N GLN A 150 -2.14 -9.35 -0.12
CA GLN A 150 -3.09 -10.31 -0.67
C GLN A 150 -4.46 -9.69 -0.96
N THR A 151 -4.95 -8.83 -0.06
CA THR A 151 -6.23 -8.14 -0.25
C THR A 151 -6.20 -7.18 -1.44
N ILE A 152 -5.08 -6.47 -1.67
CA ILE A 152 -4.93 -5.61 -2.86
C ILE A 152 -4.85 -6.50 -4.11
N PHE A 153 -4.05 -7.56 -4.06
CA PHE A 153 -3.83 -8.49 -5.16
C PHE A 153 -5.13 -9.18 -5.59
N ASN A 154 -5.97 -9.60 -4.66
CA ASN A 154 -7.21 -10.31 -4.96
C ASN A 154 -8.33 -9.39 -5.44
N ASN A 155 -8.13 -8.07 -5.47
CA ASN A 155 -9.13 -7.14 -5.98
C ASN A 155 -9.20 -7.19 -7.51
N LYS A 156 -10.33 -6.78 -8.09
CA LYS A 156 -10.51 -6.77 -9.54
C LYS A 156 -9.40 -5.96 -10.21
N ASP A 157 -8.79 -6.52 -11.25
CA ASP A 157 -7.68 -5.92 -12.01
C ASP A 157 -6.45 -5.59 -11.13
N HIS A 158 -6.31 -6.26 -9.97
CA HIS A 158 -5.29 -5.96 -8.95
C HIS A 158 -5.31 -4.51 -8.45
N ASN A 159 -6.47 -3.85 -8.58
CA ASN A 159 -6.66 -2.43 -8.35
C ASN A 159 -7.60 -2.18 -7.19
N LEU A 160 -7.21 -1.27 -6.30
CA LEU A 160 -8.04 -0.80 -5.20
C LEU A 160 -8.19 0.72 -5.30
N LEU A 161 -9.35 1.13 -5.82
CA LEU A 161 -9.73 2.53 -6.00
C LEU A 161 -10.54 3.02 -4.79
N LYS A 162 -10.22 4.25 -4.34
CA LYS A 162 -11.05 5.09 -3.44
C LYS A 162 -11.76 4.32 -2.33
N LYS A 163 -11.03 3.93 -1.30
CA LYS A 163 -11.67 3.23 -0.19
C LYS A 163 -11.50 3.81 1.19
N TRP A 164 -10.92 4.99 1.41
CA TRP A 164 -10.79 5.46 2.79
C TRP A 164 -11.11 6.94 2.85
#